data_AF-A0A3D0ZTE2-F1
#
_entry.id   AF-A0A3D0ZTE2-F1
#
_cell.length_a   1.000
_cell.length_b   1.000
_cell.length_c   1.000
_cell.angle_alpha   90.00
_cell.angle_beta   90.00
_cell.angle_gamma   90.00
#
_symmetry.space_group_name_H-M   'P 1'
#
loop_
_entity.id
_entity.type
_entity.pdbx_description
1 polymer ?
#
loop_
_entity_poly.entity_id
_entity_poly.type
_entity_poly.pdbx_seq_one_letter_code
_entity_poly.pdbx_strand_id
1 'polypeptide(L)'
;MVFRERIFPIWTRMTKVTRRAKRLNSDRGRLMLTGMIICGVVGLDTDLSFAYQLFALIACIFITARISLRFQKPDVSIKRHLPRYATAGEPFKYVINVTNEGHRVERDLEIIDNPRAVQPGFEQFKRSREPGEETRNAYDRWIGFHRFIWLQRLNTGITIAR
;
A
#
# COMPACT_ATOMS: atom_id res chain seq x y z
N MET A 1 16.17 23.73 10.11
CA MET A 1 16.60 22.42 9.56
C MET A 1 16.17 21.23 10.42
N VAL A 2 16.28 21.29 11.76
CA VAL A 2 16.04 20.18 12.71
C VAL A 2 14.67 19.47 12.55
N PHE A 3 13.59 20.21 12.29
CA PHE A 3 12.24 19.63 12.16
C PHE A 3 12.13 18.64 10.98
N ARG A 4 12.69 19.00 9.82
CA ARG A 4 12.66 18.14 8.62
C ARG A 4 13.48 16.87 8.81
N GLU A 5 14.60 16.94 9.54
CA GLU A 5 15.44 15.77 9.83
C GLU A 5 14.73 14.79 10.77
N ARG A 6 13.92 15.29 11.71
CA ARG A 6 13.13 14.44 12.61
C ARG A 6 11.93 13.78 11.94
N ILE A 7 11.27 14.47 11.00
CA ILE A 7 10.07 13.95 10.33
C ILE A 7 10.41 13.03 9.16
N PHE A 8 11.51 13.26 8.45
CA PHE A 8 11.93 12.43 7.32
C PHE A 8 11.95 10.90 7.63
N PRO A 9 12.54 10.42 8.74
CA PRO A 9 12.49 9.00 9.09
C PRO A 9 11.06 8.50 9.40
N ILE A 10 10.17 9.38 9.84
CA ILE A 10 8.76 9.04 10.05
C ILE A 10 8.06 8.80 8.71
N TRP A 11 8.27 9.65 7.70
CA TRP A 11 7.70 9.43 6.36
C TRP A 11 8.22 8.17 5.68
N THR A 12 9.52 7.90 5.82
CA THR A 12 10.09 6.66 5.27
C THR A 12 9.48 5.42 5.92
N ARG A 13 9.27 5.43 7.25
CA ARG A 13 8.58 4.32 7.94
C ARG A 13 7.11 4.24 7.55
N MET A 14 6.39 5.36 7.57
CA MET A 14 4.96 5.43 7.25
C MET A 14 4.68 4.95 5.83
N THR A 15 5.47 5.37 4.83
CA THR A 15 5.28 4.91 3.44
C THR A 15 5.61 3.44 3.25
N LYS A 16 6.56 2.86 4.01
CA LYS A 16 6.78 1.40 4.03
C LYS A 16 5.60 0.65 4.62
N VAL A 17 5.13 1.09 5.79
CA VAL A 17 4.03 0.45 6.53
C VAL A 17 2.74 0.51 5.74
N THR A 18 2.37 1.67 5.21
CA THR A 18 1.15 1.86 4.40
C THR A 18 1.19 1.03 3.13
N ARG A 19 2.32 0.99 2.40
CA ARG A 19 2.48 0.12 1.22
C ARG A 19 2.38 -1.36 1.58
N ARG A 20 2.95 -1.78 2.72
CA ARG A 20 2.83 -3.17 3.21
C ARG A 20 1.40 -3.50 3.61
N ALA A 21 0.71 -2.61 4.32
CA ALA A 21 -0.69 -2.80 4.70
C ALA A 21 -1.60 -2.92 3.47
N LYS A 22 -1.40 -2.06 2.46
CA LYS A 22 -2.12 -2.13 1.18
C LYS A 22 -1.84 -3.41 0.41
N ARG A 23 -0.65 -4.01 0.53
CA ARG A 23 -0.31 -5.31 -0.08
C ARG A 23 -1.01 -6.49 0.59
N LEU A 24 -1.25 -6.40 1.90
CA LEU A 24 -1.74 -7.53 2.69
C LEU A 24 -3.26 -7.56 2.83
N ASN A 25 -3.94 -6.42 2.67
CA ASN A 25 -5.38 -6.31 2.88
C ASN A 25 -6.09 -5.93 1.58
N SER A 26 -7.08 -6.74 1.21
CA SER A 26 -8.05 -6.40 0.16
C SER A 26 -8.96 -5.26 0.59
N ASP A 27 -9.68 -4.67 -0.38
CA ASP A 27 -10.64 -3.59 -0.12
C ASP A 27 -11.74 -4.02 0.85
N ARG A 28 -12.26 -5.25 0.68
CA ARG A 28 -13.22 -5.87 1.60
C ARG A 28 -12.64 -6.08 2.99
N GLY A 29 -11.38 -6.54 3.09
CA GLY A 29 -10.69 -6.72 4.37
C GLY A 29 -10.47 -5.40 5.12
N ARG A 30 -10.21 -4.30 4.41
CA ARG A 30 -10.12 -2.96 5.02
C ARG A 30 -11.47 -2.51 5.57
N LEU A 31 -12.56 -2.72 4.84
CA LEU A 31 -13.90 -2.40 5.30
C LEU A 31 -14.25 -3.17 6.58
N MET A 32 -13.95 -4.47 6.62
CA MET A 32 -14.13 -5.29 7.83
C MET A 32 -13.33 -4.76 9.02
N LEU A 33 -12.06 -4.39 8.82
CA LEU A 33 -11.22 -3.82 9.88
C LEU A 33 -11.75 -2.48 10.39
N THR A 34 -12.17 -1.59 9.49
CA THR A 34 -12.76 -0.29 9.88
C THR A 34 -14.07 -0.50 10.64
N GLY A 35 -14.94 -1.39 10.18
CA GLY A 35 -16.17 -1.77 10.89
C GLY A 35 -15.87 -2.34 12.27
N MET A 36 -14.89 -3.25 12.37
CA MET A 36 -14.43 -3.81 13.64
C MET A 36 -13.93 -2.72 14.61
N ILE A 37 -13.17 -1.72 14.14
CA ILE A 37 -12.73 -0.61 14.99
C ILE A 37 -13.91 0.22 15.47
N ILE A 38 -14.85 0.58 14.58
CA ILE A 38 -16.03 1.37 14.94
C ILE A 38 -16.88 0.62 15.96
N CYS A 39 -17.21 -0.64 15.70
CA CYS A 39 -17.97 -1.49 16.62
C CYS A 39 -17.22 -1.70 17.94
N GLY A 40 -15.89 -1.79 17.91
CA GLY A 40 -15.07 -1.92 19.11
C GLY A 40 -15.11 -0.67 19.99
N VAL A 41 -15.06 0.53 19.39
CA VAL A 41 -15.14 1.81 20.12
C VAL A 41 -16.56 2.05 20.66
N VAL A 42 -17.58 1.84 19.83
CA VAL A 42 -19.00 2.02 20.21
C VAL A 42 -19.48 0.94 21.18
N GLY A 43 -18.93 -0.28 21.07
CA GLY A 43 -19.29 -1.42 21.91
C GLY A 43 -18.59 -1.46 23.27
N LEU A 44 -17.80 -0.43 23.64
CA LEU A 44 -17.24 -0.30 24.98
C LEU A 44 -18.35 -0.08 26.03
N ASP A 45 -19.41 0.63 25.66
CA ASP A 45 -20.62 0.76 26.46
C ASP A 45 -21.52 -0.46 26.22
N THR A 46 -21.25 -1.52 26.98
CA THR A 46 -21.90 -2.83 26.83
C THR A 46 -23.35 -2.87 27.29
N ASP A 47 -23.82 -1.85 28.00
CA ASP A 47 -25.07 -1.92 28.76
C ASP A 47 -26.33 -1.83 27.88
N LEU A 48 -26.23 -1.35 26.64
CA LEU A 48 -27.38 -1.14 25.74
C LEU A 48 -27.12 -1.44 24.26
N SER A 49 -25.87 -1.71 23.85
CA SER A 49 -25.50 -1.69 22.43
C SER A 49 -25.27 -3.08 21.84
N PHE A 50 -26.03 -3.42 20.78
CA PHE A 50 -25.77 -4.59 19.92
C PHE A 50 -24.38 -4.53 19.24
N ALA A 51 -23.65 -3.40 19.36
CA ALA A 51 -22.34 -3.19 18.77
C ALA A 51 -21.27 -4.19 19.23
N TYR A 52 -21.29 -4.65 20.50
CA TYR A 52 -20.30 -5.63 20.95
C TYR A 52 -20.49 -7.00 20.27
N GLN A 53 -21.75 -7.40 19.98
CA GLN A 53 -22.05 -8.64 19.28
C GLN A 53 -21.62 -8.56 17.82
N LEU A 54 -21.87 -7.42 17.17
CA LEU A 54 -21.40 -7.17 15.81
C LEU A 54 -19.87 -7.13 15.74
N PHE A 55 -19.21 -6.52 16.74
CA PHE A 55 -17.76 -6.55 16.88
C PHE A 55 -17.24 -7.99 16.96
N ALA A 56 -17.81 -8.81 17.86
CA ALA A 56 -17.41 -10.20 18.05
C ALA A 56 -17.61 -11.01 16.76
N LEU A 57 -18.74 -10.86 16.08
CA LEU A 57 -19.02 -11.53 14.81
C LEU A 57 -17.99 -11.16 13.73
N ILE A 58 -17.73 -9.87 13.52
CA ILE A 58 -16.75 -9.40 12.54
C ILE A 58 -15.35 -9.90 12.90
N ALA A 59 -14.98 -9.89 14.19
CA ALA A 59 -13.70 -10.38 14.68
C ALA A 59 -13.53 -11.88 14.38
N CYS A 60 -14.53 -12.70 14.69
CA CYS A 60 -14.52 -14.15 14.40
C CYS A 60 -14.40 -14.43 12.90
N ILE A 61 -15.16 -13.74 12.06
CA ILE A 61 -15.08 -13.88 10.59
C ILE A 61 -13.68 -13.47 10.12
N PHE A 62 -13.15 -12.35 10.60
CA PHE A 62 -11.83 -11.86 10.20
C PHE A 62 -10.72 -12.82 10.60
N ILE A 63 -10.72 -13.32 11.84
CA ILE A 63 -9.74 -14.30 12.33
C ILE A 63 -9.82 -15.60 11.52
N THR A 64 -11.03 -16.12 11.30
CA THR A 64 -11.25 -17.35 10.53
C THR A 64 -10.79 -17.20 9.09
N ALA A 65 -11.06 -16.06 8.44
CA ALA A 65 -10.57 -15.75 7.11
C ALA A 65 -9.02 -15.69 7.07
N ARG A 66 -8.39 -15.05 8.06
CA ARG A 66 -6.92 -14.97 8.15
C ARG A 66 -6.26 -16.32 8.38
N ILE A 67 -6.90 -17.20 9.15
CA ILE A 67 -6.46 -18.58 9.36
C ILE A 67 -6.61 -19.37 8.06
N SER A 68 -7.75 -19.27 7.39
CA SER A 68 -8.04 -19.97 6.13
C SER A 68 -7.01 -19.63 5.03
N LEU A 69 -6.61 -18.36 4.92
CA LEU A 69 -5.54 -17.90 4.02
C LEU A 69 -4.19 -18.59 4.22
N ARG A 70 -3.90 -19.14 5.41
CA ARG A 70 -2.66 -19.90 5.65
C ARG A 70 -2.71 -21.30 5.04
N PHE A 71 -3.91 -21.89 4.95
CA PHE A 71 -4.14 -23.24 4.42
C PHE A 71 -4.49 -23.24 2.93
N GLN A 72 -5.16 -22.20 2.45
CA GLN A 72 -5.61 -22.06 1.07
C GLN A 72 -4.69 -21.13 0.26
N LYS A 73 -3.38 -21.33 0.36
CA LYS A 73 -2.46 -20.60 -0.52
C LYS A 73 -2.61 -21.12 -1.96
N PRO A 74 -2.82 -20.24 -2.94
CA PRO A 74 -2.87 -20.66 -4.34
C PRO A 74 -1.49 -21.09 -4.79
N ASP A 75 -1.42 -22.20 -5.52
CA ASP A 75 -0.18 -22.69 -6.12
C ASP A 75 -0.09 -22.16 -7.56
N VAL A 76 0.47 -20.96 -7.69
CA VAL A 76 0.50 -20.20 -8.94
C VAL A 76 1.90 -19.67 -9.23
N SER A 77 2.30 -19.84 -10.49
CA SER A 77 3.56 -19.33 -11.03
C SER A 77 3.30 -18.11 -11.90
N ILE A 78 3.98 -17.02 -11.58
CA ILE A 78 3.79 -15.72 -12.24
C ILE A 78 5.10 -15.31 -12.91
N LYS A 79 5.09 -15.20 -14.24
CA LYS A 79 6.24 -14.76 -15.05
C LYS A 79 5.91 -13.45 -15.75
N ARG A 80 6.80 -12.45 -15.58
CA ARG A 80 6.69 -11.14 -16.23
C ARG A 80 7.65 -11.09 -17.43
N HIS A 81 7.10 -10.83 -18.60
CA HIS A 81 7.86 -10.68 -19.84
C HIS A 81 8.03 -9.20 -20.15
N LEU A 82 9.06 -8.59 -19.57
CA LEU A 82 9.41 -7.18 -19.79
C LEU A 82 10.17 -7.02 -21.12
N PRO A 83 10.00 -5.88 -21.81
CA PRO A 83 10.82 -5.57 -22.97
C PRO A 83 12.30 -5.45 -22.55
N ARG A 84 13.21 -5.80 -23.46
CA ARG A 84 14.66 -5.73 -23.22
C ARG A 84 15.14 -4.30 -22.94
N TYR A 85 14.45 -3.32 -23.51
CA TYR A 85 14.73 -1.89 -23.35
C TYR A 85 13.42 -1.13 -23.12
N ALA A 86 13.48 -0.11 -22.28
CA ALA A 86 12.40 0.86 -22.07
C ALA A 86 13.02 2.25 -21.98
N THR A 87 12.36 3.25 -22.57
CA THR A 87 12.83 4.63 -22.58
C THR A 87 12.18 5.41 -21.45
N ALA A 88 12.95 6.22 -20.73
CA ALA A 88 12.42 7.04 -19.65
C ALA A 88 11.39 8.05 -20.19
N GLY A 89 10.22 8.12 -19.54
CA GLY A 89 9.11 8.98 -19.96
C GLY A 89 8.17 8.36 -21.00
N GLU A 90 8.56 7.25 -21.64
CA GLU A 90 7.74 6.57 -22.63
C GLU A 90 6.96 5.40 -22.01
N PRO A 91 5.65 5.27 -22.27
CA PRO A 91 4.88 4.12 -21.82
C PRO A 91 5.31 2.86 -22.57
N PHE A 92 5.36 1.73 -21.86
CA PHE A 92 5.58 0.42 -22.48
C PHE A 92 4.53 -0.59 -21.99
N LYS A 93 4.28 -1.60 -22.83
CA LYS A 93 3.41 -2.72 -22.50
C LYS A 93 4.25 -3.96 -22.25
N TYR A 94 3.79 -4.82 -21.36
CA TYR A 94 4.42 -6.09 -21.06
C TYR A 94 3.36 -7.14 -20.73
N VAL A 95 3.73 -8.41 -20.85
CA VAL A 95 2.80 -9.53 -20.64
C VAL A 95 3.11 -10.21 -19.31
N ILE A 96 2.06 -10.58 -18.58
CA ILE A 96 2.14 -11.40 -17.37
C ILE A 96 1.52 -12.75 -17.68
N ASN A 97 2.33 -13.79 -17.62
CA ASN A 97 1.87 -15.16 -17.72
C ASN A 97 1.62 -15.70 -16.31
N VAL A 98 0.40 -16.15 -16.06
CA VAL A 98 -0.02 -16.78 -14.81
C VAL A 98 -0.35 -18.23 -15.10
N THR A 99 0.36 -19.14 -14.46
CA THR A 99 0.14 -20.58 -14.58
C THR A 99 -0.33 -21.11 -13.24
N ASN A 100 -1.46 -21.80 -13.22
CA ASN A 100 -1.92 -22.54 -12.04
C ASN A 100 -1.18 -23.89 -12.02
N GLU A 101 -0.30 -24.06 -11.04
CA GLU A 101 0.50 -25.28 -10.85
C GLU A 101 -0.21 -26.25 -9.89
N GLY A 102 -1.27 -25.80 -9.22
CA GLY A 102 -2.05 -26.58 -8.28
C GLY A 102 -3.08 -27.52 -8.92
N HIS A 103 -3.62 -28.42 -8.10
CA HIS A 103 -4.61 -29.41 -8.50
C HIS A 103 -6.07 -28.92 -8.47
N ARG A 104 -6.31 -27.66 -8.13
CA ARG A 104 -7.66 -27.07 -8.02
C ARG A 104 -7.77 -25.84 -8.90
N VAL A 105 -8.99 -25.56 -9.37
CA VAL A 105 -9.28 -24.30 -10.08
C VAL A 105 -9.28 -23.16 -9.07
N GLU A 106 -8.32 -22.25 -9.20
CA GLU A 106 -8.28 -21.03 -8.40
C GLU A 106 -9.28 -19.98 -8.95
N ARG A 107 -9.93 -19.24 -8.05
CA ARG A 107 -10.96 -18.24 -8.37
C ARG A 107 -10.69 -16.94 -7.63
N ASP A 108 -11.29 -15.85 -8.09
CA ASP A 108 -11.21 -14.53 -7.47
C ASP A 108 -9.77 -14.01 -7.25
N LEU A 109 -8.85 -14.41 -8.13
CA LEU A 109 -7.47 -13.95 -8.11
C LEU A 109 -7.37 -12.54 -8.72
N GLU A 110 -6.65 -11.66 -8.04
CA GLU A 110 -6.31 -10.32 -8.54
C GLU A 110 -4.79 -10.21 -8.74
N ILE A 111 -4.38 -9.69 -9.90
CA ILE A 111 -2.97 -9.43 -10.18
C ILE A 111 -2.68 -7.97 -9.87
N ILE A 112 -1.79 -7.74 -8.90
CA ILE A 112 -1.37 -6.39 -8.51
C ILE A 112 0.12 -6.25 -8.78
N ASP A 113 0.49 -5.51 -9.83
CA ASP A 113 1.89 -5.14 -10.03
C ASP A 113 2.30 -4.06 -9.03
N ASN A 114 3.45 -4.27 -8.38
CA ASN A 114 3.86 -3.46 -7.25
C ASN A 114 5.37 -3.26 -7.23
N PRO A 115 5.86 -2.23 -7.96
CA PRO A 115 7.28 -1.96 -8.08
C PRO A 115 7.88 -1.71 -6.70
N ARG A 116 9.14 -2.10 -6.55
CA ARG A 116 9.88 -1.87 -5.31
C ARG A 116 10.07 -0.37 -5.14
N ALA A 117 9.37 0.19 -4.15
CA ALA A 117 9.50 1.60 -3.83
C ALA A 117 10.92 1.91 -3.37
N VAL A 118 11.62 2.78 -4.10
CA VAL A 118 12.94 3.27 -3.70
C VAL A 118 12.75 4.59 -2.97
N GLN A 119 13.20 4.66 -1.72
CA GLN A 119 13.05 5.86 -0.91
C GLN A 119 14.14 6.87 -1.24
N PRO A 120 13.85 8.18 -1.18
CA PRO A 120 14.90 9.17 -1.26
C PRO A 120 15.83 9.09 -0.06
N GLY A 121 17.09 9.46 -0.27
CA GLY A 121 18.00 9.79 0.81
C GLY A 121 17.69 11.17 1.39
N PHE A 122 18.12 11.42 2.63
CA PHE A 122 17.87 12.72 3.26
C PHE A 122 18.65 13.86 2.58
N GLU A 123 19.90 13.60 2.17
CA GLU A 123 20.71 14.55 1.40
C GLU A 123 20.09 14.85 0.03
N GLN A 124 19.58 13.83 -0.66
CA GLN A 124 18.85 14.01 -1.92
C GLN A 124 17.63 14.90 -1.72
N PHE A 125 16.88 14.69 -0.63
CA PHE A 125 15.72 15.49 -0.28
C PHE A 125 16.04 16.95 0.05
N LYS A 126 17.20 17.22 0.67
CA LYS A 126 17.67 18.59 0.95
C LYS A 126 18.05 19.34 -0.33
N ARG A 127 18.76 18.67 -1.24
CA ARG A 127 19.33 19.28 -2.44
C ARG A 127 18.34 19.44 -3.59
N SER A 128 17.36 18.54 -3.67
CA SER A 128 16.39 18.57 -4.76
C SER A 128 15.27 19.56 -4.49
N ARG A 129 14.71 20.13 -5.56
CA ARG A 129 13.46 20.92 -5.54
C ARG A 129 12.44 20.24 -6.44
N GLU A 130 11.20 20.18 -5.98
CA GLU A 130 10.11 19.66 -6.80
C GLU A 130 9.76 20.69 -7.90
N PRO A 131 9.52 20.27 -9.15
CA PRO A 131 8.97 21.16 -10.16
C PRO A 131 7.60 21.71 -9.72
N GLY A 132 7.41 23.03 -9.74
CA GLY A 132 6.17 23.66 -9.27
C GLY A 132 6.04 23.74 -7.74
N GLU A 133 7.13 23.56 -6.98
CA GLU A 133 7.10 23.70 -5.52
C GLU A 133 6.63 25.11 -5.12
N GLU A 134 7.00 26.13 -5.89
CA GLU A 134 6.65 27.54 -5.72
C GLU A 134 5.15 27.85 -5.77
N THR A 135 4.37 27.09 -6.53
CA THR A 135 2.91 27.31 -6.65
C THR A 135 2.12 26.68 -5.50
N ARG A 136 2.79 25.91 -4.63
CA ARG A 136 2.16 25.26 -3.47
C ARG A 136 2.01 26.22 -2.30
N ASN A 137 1.07 25.90 -1.41
CA ASN A 137 0.87 26.61 -0.15
C ASN A 137 2.18 26.66 0.67
N ALA A 138 2.40 27.75 1.42
CA ALA A 138 3.57 27.93 2.28
C ALA A 138 3.75 26.76 3.28
N TYR A 139 2.65 26.21 3.79
CA TYR A 139 2.68 25.04 4.66
C TYR A 139 3.26 23.80 3.95
N ASP A 140 2.79 23.49 2.74
CA ASP A 140 3.24 22.34 1.97
C ASP A 140 4.70 22.48 1.54
N ARG A 141 5.12 23.70 1.19
CA ARG A 141 6.53 24.02 0.92
C ARG A 141 7.39 23.87 2.16
N TRP A 142 6.88 24.29 3.33
CA TRP A 142 7.61 24.21 4.60
C TRP A 142 7.78 22.76 5.07
N ILE A 143 6.76 21.92 4.92
CA ILE A 143 6.85 20.49 5.23
C ILE A 143 7.69 19.77 4.17
N GLY A 144 7.34 19.90 2.89
CA GLY A 144 8.03 19.23 1.78
C GLY A 144 7.63 17.76 1.58
N PHE A 145 6.47 17.34 2.09
CA PHE A 145 5.98 15.96 1.91
C PHE A 145 5.76 15.60 0.44
N HIS A 146 5.26 16.53 -0.37
CA HIS A 146 5.08 16.33 -1.81
C HIS A 146 6.39 16.08 -2.53
N ARG A 147 7.42 16.87 -2.23
CA ARG A 147 8.79 16.65 -2.71
C ARG A 147 9.34 15.28 -2.33
N PHE A 148 9.04 14.79 -1.12
CA PHE A 148 9.41 13.44 -0.71
C PHE A 148 8.72 12.37 -1.57
N ILE A 149 7.42 12.51 -1.83
CA ILE A 149 6.66 11.59 -2.69
C ILE A 149 7.13 11.66 -4.15
N TRP A 150 7.40 12.86 -4.66
CA TRP A 150 7.95 13.08 -6.00
C TRP A 150 9.31 12.39 -6.17
N LEU A 151 10.25 12.60 -5.24
CA LEU A 151 11.54 11.90 -5.26
C LEU A 151 11.39 10.38 -5.14
N GLN A 152 10.47 9.90 -4.30
CA GLN A 152 10.20 8.46 -4.22
C GLN A 152 9.71 7.90 -5.56
N ARG A 153 8.85 8.63 -6.29
CA ARG A 153 8.37 8.22 -7.62
C ARG A 153 9.51 8.21 -8.63
N LEU A 154 10.33 9.28 -8.66
CA LEU A 154 11.50 9.35 -9.53
C LEU A 154 12.49 8.22 -9.28
N ASN A 155 12.86 7.98 -8.02
CA ASN A 155 13.79 6.90 -7.67
C ASN A 155 13.21 5.50 -7.96
N THR A 156 11.88 5.35 -7.93
CA THR A 156 11.22 4.07 -8.27
C THR A 156 11.19 3.84 -9.78
N GLY A 157 11.18 4.90 -10.60
CA GLY A 157 11.36 4.85 -12.06
C GLY A 157 10.22 4.24 -12.87
N ILE A 158 9.25 3.58 -12.23
CA ILE A 158 8.11 2.94 -12.88
C ILE A 158 6.82 3.42 -12.25
N THR A 159 5.89 3.85 -13.11
CA THR A 159 4.50 4.13 -12.74
C THR A 159 3.60 3.23 -13.55
N ILE A 160 2.72 2.49 -12.87
CA ILE A 160 1.75 1.61 -13.52
C ILE A 160 0.48 2.43 -13.75
N ALA A 161 0.04 2.51 -15.00
CA ALA A 161 -1.28 3.03 -15.32
C ALA A 161 -2.35 2.09 -14.73
N ARG A 162 -3.28 2.65 -13.96
CA ARG A 162 -4.42 1.91 -13.41
C ARG A 162 -5.53 1.81 -14.43
#